data_AF-A0A0T5ZXR3-F1
#
_entry.id   AF-A0A0T5ZXR3-F1
#
_cell.length_a   1.000
_cell.length_b   1.000
_cell.length_c   1.000
_cell.angle_alpha   90.00
_cell.angle_beta   90.00
_cell.angle_gamma   90.00
#
_symmetry.space_group_name_H-M   'P 1'
#
loop_
_entity.id
_entity.type
_entity.pdbx_description
1 polymer ?
#
loop_
_entity_poly.entity_id
_entity_poly.type
_entity_poly.pdbx_seq_one_letter_code
_entity_poly.pdbx_strand_id
1 'polypeptide(L)'
;MLLGKTAEKLKGAGVQTLAVVATSAERARLFFRFRPVRFPVGADPDLITHRAYGLPQMAVTPEFMQAIDAVSTDLARELRLKVPAEGALAAIERLDGYAATEADAADFQRHQAQLTGQFLVDGKGIVRWTNIECQRDGLAGIDKFPTDEELLTVAQTLLG
;
A
#
# COMPACT_ATOMS: atom_id res chain seq x y z
N MET A 1 8.12 -3.61 2.29
CA MET A 1 7.84 -4.67 1.29
C MET A 1 8.04 -4.11 -0.12
N LEU A 2 8.68 -4.84 -1.05
CA LEU A 2 8.74 -4.45 -2.46
C LEU A 2 7.75 -5.30 -3.25
N LEU A 3 6.51 -4.81 -3.41
CA LEU A 3 5.38 -5.56 -3.98
C LEU A 3 5.71 -6.26 -5.32
N GLY A 4 6.54 -5.65 -6.17
CA GLY A 4 7.06 -6.26 -7.40
C GLY A 4 7.82 -7.57 -7.18
N LYS A 5 8.71 -7.63 -6.19
CA LYS A 5 9.49 -8.84 -5.87
C LYS A 5 8.60 -9.90 -5.21
N THR A 6 7.72 -9.47 -4.30
CA THR A 6 6.76 -10.35 -3.62
C THR A 6 5.83 -11.03 -4.64
N ALA A 7 5.32 -10.28 -5.62
CA ALA A 7 4.43 -10.79 -6.65
C ALA A 7 5.10 -11.89 -7.51
N GLU A 8 6.37 -11.73 -7.89
CA GLU A 8 7.11 -12.76 -8.64
C GLU A 8 7.31 -14.05 -7.83
N LYS A 9 7.60 -13.93 -6.52
CA LYS A 9 7.71 -15.09 -5.62
C LYS A 9 6.37 -15.83 -5.50
N LEU A 10 5.28 -15.09 -5.27
CA LEU A 10 3.92 -15.64 -5.19
C LEU A 10 3.50 -16.33 -6.50
N LYS A 11 3.82 -15.73 -7.64
CA LYS A 11 3.59 -16.33 -8.97
C LYS A 11 4.32 -17.65 -9.13
N GLY A 12 5.58 -17.74 -8.67
CA GLY A 12 6.34 -19.00 -8.65
C GLY A 12 5.69 -20.09 -7.78
N ALA A 13 4.90 -19.70 -6.78
CA ALA A 13 4.10 -20.59 -5.94
C ALA A 13 2.68 -20.83 -6.47
N GLY A 14 2.34 -20.36 -7.67
CA GLY A 14 1.01 -20.54 -8.27
C GLY A 14 -0.04 -19.49 -7.87
N VAL A 15 0.33 -18.45 -7.12
CA VAL A 15 -0.57 -17.36 -6.70
C VAL A 15 -0.42 -16.15 -7.62
N GLN A 16 -1.51 -15.74 -8.26
CA GLN A 16 -1.54 -14.50 -9.04
C GLN A 16 -1.70 -13.29 -8.11
N THR A 17 -1.03 -12.18 -8.42
CA THR A 17 -1.15 -10.92 -7.67
C THR A 17 -1.99 -9.92 -8.44
N LEU A 18 -2.91 -9.26 -7.73
CA LEU A 18 -3.66 -8.08 -8.19
C LEU A 18 -3.51 -7.01 -7.13
N ALA A 19 -3.11 -5.80 -7.53
CA ALA A 19 -3.21 -4.63 -6.65
C ALA A 19 -4.46 -3.83 -7.00
N VAL A 20 -5.07 -3.18 -6.00
CA VAL A 20 -6.16 -2.23 -6.20
C VAL A 20 -5.72 -0.92 -5.54
N VAL A 21 -5.79 0.19 -6.28
CA VAL A 21 -5.37 1.52 -5.79
C VAL A 21 -6.55 2.49 -5.78
N ALA A 22 -6.59 3.38 -4.80
CA ALA A 22 -7.64 4.39 -4.61
C ALA A 22 -7.59 5.55 -5.64
N THR A 23 -6.79 5.42 -6.69
CA THR A 23 -6.54 6.45 -7.70
C THR A 23 -7.21 6.04 -9.01
N SER A 24 -7.56 7.01 -9.87
CA SER A 24 -8.12 6.72 -11.20
C SER A 24 -7.14 5.93 -12.08
N ALA A 25 -7.67 5.18 -13.05
CA ALA A 25 -6.86 4.35 -13.95
C ALA A 25 -5.87 5.17 -14.78
N GLU A 26 -6.24 6.37 -15.21
CA GLU A 26 -5.36 7.29 -15.95
C GLU A 26 -4.13 7.66 -15.11
N ARG A 27 -4.34 7.98 -13.83
CA ARG A 27 -3.27 8.38 -12.92
C ARG A 27 -2.42 7.21 -12.45
N ALA A 28 -3.04 6.05 -12.16
CA ALA A 28 -2.30 4.83 -11.86
C ALA A 28 -1.29 4.50 -12.96
N ARG A 29 -1.63 4.75 -14.23
CA ARG A 29 -0.70 4.60 -15.37
C ARG A 29 0.48 5.56 -15.31
N LEU A 30 0.29 6.80 -14.83
CA LEU A 30 1.39 7.74 -14.63
C LEU A 30 2.38 7.22 -13.59
N PHE A 31 1.89 6.67 -12.46
CA PHE A 31 2.75 6.08 -11.44
C PHE A 31 3.61 4.92 -11.96
N PHE A 32 3.12 4.13 -12.93
CA PHE A 32 3.93 3.06 -13.53
C PHE A 32 5.11 3.56 -14.37
N ARG A 33 5.16 4.83 -14.76
CA ARG A 33 6.35 5.42 -15.37
C ARG A 33 7.50 5.54 -14.38
N PHE A 34 7.18 5.70 -13.09
CA PHE A 34 8.15 5.87 -12.01
C PHE A 34 8.43 4.55 -11.28
N ARG A 35 7.40 3.71 -11.11
CA ARG A 35 7.50 2.41 -10.43
C ARG A 35 6.81 1.31 -11.23
N PRO A 36 7.47 0.76 -12.27
CA PRO A 36 6.87 -0.27 -13.11
C PRO A 36 6.65 -1.56 -12.31
N VAL A 37 5.46 -2.14 -12.45
CA VAL A 37 5.10 -3.46 -11.89
C VAL A 37 4.69 -4.42 -13.01
N ARG A 38 4.90 -5.72 -12.79
CA ARG A 38 4.64 -6.80 -13.77
C ARG A 38 3.41 -7.64 -13.42
N PHE A 39 2.44 -7.04 -12.75
CA PHE A 39 1.17 -7.67 -12.38
C PHE A 39 0.00 -6.68 -12.59
N PRO A 40 -1.24 -7.17 -12.74
CA PRO A 40 -2.41 -6.32 -12.92
C PRO A 40 -2.63 -5.35 -11.75
N VAL A 41 -3.08 -4.14 -12.07
CA VAL A 41 -3.49 -3.14 -11.09
C VAL A 41 -4.86 -2.59 -11.46
N GLY A 42 -5.81 -2.72 -10.54
CA GLY A 42 -7.15 -2.14 -10.63
C GLY A 42 -7.20 -0.75 -10.02
N ALA A 43 -8.05 0.11 -10.59
CA ALA A 43 -8.34 1.44 -10.07
C ALA A 43 -9.69 1.41 -9.33
N ASP A 44 -9.74 2.01 -8.14
CA ASP A 44 -10.92 2.12 -7.30
C ASP A 44 -11.05 3.55 -6.72
N PRO A 45 -11.22 4.58 -7.58
CA PRO A 45 -11.23 5.98 -7.15
C PRO A 45 -12.37 6.34 -6.19
N ASP A 46 -13.44 5.54 -6.18
CA ASP A 46 -14.61 5.73 -5.34
C ASP A 46 -14.60 4.82 -4.08
N LEU A 47 -13.49 4.13 -3.83
CA LEU A 47 -13.29 3.24 -2.67
C LEU A 47 -14.38 2.17 -2.53
N ILE A 48 -15.00 1.76 -3.64
CA ILE A 48 -16.10 0.77 -3.63
C ILE A 48 -15.51 -0.60 -3.28
N THR A 49 -14.39 -0.96 -3.92
CA THR A 49 -13.69 -2.22 -3.67
C THR A 49 -13.07 -2.23 -2.28
N HIS A 50 -12.42 -1.14 -1.86
CA HIS A 50 -11.85 -1.02 -0.52
C HIS A 50 -12.91 -1.25 0.57
N ARG A 51 -14.08 -0.61 0.45
CA ARG A 51 -15.20 -0.80 1.37
C ARG A 51 -15.79 -2.20 1.30
N ALA A 52 -15.93 -2.79 0.11
CA ALA A 52 -16.44 -4.15 -0.06
C ALA A 52 -15.54 -5.20 0.60
N TYR A 53 -14.23 -4.97 0.63
CA TYR A 53 -13.24 -5.80 1.33
C TYR A 53 -13.08 -5.45 2.82
N GLY A 54 -13.89 -4.51 3.33
CA GLY A 54 -13.89 -4.14 4.75
C GLY A 54 -12.67 -3.31 5.18
N LEU A 55 -11.96 -2.67 4.25
CA LEU A 55 -10.84 -1.81 4.59
C LEU A 55 -11.32 -0.52 5.24
N PRO A 56 -10.85 -0.17 6.44
CA PRO A 56 -11.24 1.05 7.10
C PRO A 56 -10.55 2.27 6.47
N GLN A 57 -11.24 3.39 6.50
CA GLN A 57 -10.66 4.71 6.31
C GLN A 57 -10.58 5.37 7.69
N MET A 58 -9.38 5.66 8.17
CA MET A 58 -9.21 6.24 9.49
C MET A 58 -9.54 7.74 9.51
N ALA A 59 -9.81 8.26 10.70
CA ALA A 59 -9.85 9.70 10.90
C ALA A 59 -8.43 10.28 10.91
N VAL A 60 -8.24 11.44 10.26
CA VAL A 60 -6.98 12.19 10.29
C VAL A 60 -6.89 12.94 11.61
N THR A 61 -6.40 12.28 12.66
CA THR A 61 -6.19 12.88 13.99
C THR A 61 -4.72 13.31 14.18
N PRO A 62 -4.40 14.16 15.17
CA PRO A 62 -3.02 14.49 15.50
C PRO A 62 -2.15 13.26 15.77
N GLU A 63 -2.69 12.24 16.43
CA GLU A 63 -1.98 11.00 16.74
C GLU A 63 -1.69 10.19 15.46
N PHE A 64 -2.63 10.17 14.51
CA PHE A 64 -2.40 9.55 13.20
C PHE A 64 -1.27 10.27 12.46
N MET A 65 -1.31 11.60 12.41
CA MET A 65 -0.27 12.39 11.74
C MET A 65 1.11 12.19 12.39
N GLN A 66 1.19 12.08 13.72
CA GLN A 66 2.44 11.75 14.42
C GLN A 66 2.96 10.37 14.06
N ALA A 67 2.08 9.38 13.92
CA ALA A 67 2.49 8.03 13.53
C ALA A 67 3.01 7.98 12.08
N ILE A 68 2.38 8.73 11.16
CA ILE A 68 2.85 8.90 9.78
C ILE A 68 4.23 9.59 9.76
N ASP A 69 4.43 10.64 10.56
CA ASP A 69 5.72 11.34 10.64
C ASP A 69 6.84 10.46 11.18
N ALA A 70 6.54 9.64 12.20
CA ALA A 70 7.48 8.67 12.76
C ALA A 70 7.93 7.63 11.70
N VAL A 71 6.97 7.01 11.01
CA VAL A 71 7.25 6.03 9.93
C VAL A 71 8.03 6.69 8.79
N SER A 72 7.63 7.89 8.37
CA SER A 72 8.32 8.64 7.32
C SER A 72 9.76 8.97 7.70
N THR A 73 9.99 9.33 8.97
CA THR A 73 11.34 9.60 9.50
C THR A 73 12.22 8.35 9.49
N ASP A 74 11.66 7.21 9.90
CA ASP A 74 12.38 5.94 9.90
C ASP A 74 12.74 5.51 8.46
N LEU A 75 11.81 5.63 7.52
CA LEU A 75 12.04 5.32 6.10
C LEU A 75 13.08 6.27 5.48
N ALA A 76 12.99 7.59 5.74
CA ALA A 76 13.97 8.56 5.27
C ALA A 76 15.37 8.25 5.80
N ARG A 77 15.49 7.78 7.05
CA ARG A 77 16.76 7.32 7.64
C ARG A 77 17.30 6.06 6.96
N GLU A 78 16.44 5.06 6.71
CA GLU A 78 16.83 3.83 5.99
C GLU A 78 17.35 4.14 4.58
N LEU A 79 16.66 5.03 3.88
CA LEU A 79 17.02 5.49 2.54
C LEU A 79 18.17 6.51 2.53
N ARG A 80 18.69 6.90 3.70
CA ARG A 80 19.77 7.88 3.89
C ARG A 80 19.48 9.23 3.21
N LEU A 81 18.24 9.70 3.31
CA LEU A 81 17.80 10.94 2.69
C LEU A 81 18.18 12.14 3.54
N LYS A 82 18.48 13.25 2.87
CA LYS A 82 18.55 14.55 3.53
C LYS A 82 17.13 15.05 3.78
N VAL A 83 16.73 15.12 5.03
CA VAL A 83 15.41 15.62 5.42
C VAL A 83 15.38 17.16 5.32
N PRO A 84 14.48 17.75 4.51
CA PRO A 84 14.31 19.20 4.40
C PRO A 84 13.50 19.76 5.58
N ALA A 85 13.34 21.08 5.64
CA ALA A 85 12.54 21.74 6.68
C ALA A 85 11.06 21.33 6.64
N GLU A 86 10.54 20.92 5.48
CA GLU A 86 9.16 20.46 5.31
C GLU A 86 8.90 19.06 5.90
N GLY A 87 9.94 18.34 6.34
CA GLY A 87 9.82 17.04 7.01
C GLY A 87 10.18 15.83 6.14
N ALA A 88 10.14 14.65 6.76
CA ALA A 88 10.64 13.41 6.15
C ALA A 88 9.76 12.92 4.99
N LEU A 89 8.43 13.05 5.11
CA LEU A 89 7.50 12.67 4.05
C LEU A 89 7.78 13.45 2.75
N ALA A 90 8.01 14.76 2.85
CA ALA A 90 8.36 15.60 1.70
C ALA A 90 9.71 15.20 1.06
N ALA A 91 10.65 14.65 1.83
CA ALA A 91 11.89 14.09 1.27
C ALA A 91 11.61 12.83 0.44
N ILE A 92 10.72 11.96 0.94
CA ILE A 92 10.35 10.69 0.30
C ILE A 92 9.54 10.94 -0.99
N GLU A 93 8.58 11.86 -0.97
CA GLU A 93 7.74 12.20 -2.12
C GLU A 93 8.54 12.73 -3.31
N ARG A 94 9.72 13.32 -3.07
CA ARG A 94 10.59 13.87 -4.13
C ARG A 94 11.53 12.83 -4.75
N LEU A 95 11.59 11.60 -4.22
CA LEU A 95 12.59 10.59 -4.61
C LEU A 95 12.53 10.20 -6.08
N ASP A 96 11.34 10.11 -6.64
CA ASP A 96 11.13 9.68 -8.03
C ASP A 96 11.01 10.87 -8.99
N GLY A 97 11.17 12.10 -8.50
CA GLY A 97 11.05 13.31 -9.29
C GLY A 97 9.62 13.60 -9.76
N TYR A 98 8.62 12.94 -9.17
CA TYR A 98 7.22 13.21 -9.49
C TYR A 98 6.83 14.61 -9.02
N ALA A 99 6.26 15.40 -9.93
CA ALA A 99 5.70 16.70 -9.62
C ALA A 99 4.20 16.56 -9.34
N ALA A 100 3.82 16.63 -8.07
CA ALA A 100 2.42 16.58 -7.66
C ALA A 100 1.61 17.72 -8.31
N THR A 101 0.42 17.36 -8.78
CA THR A 101 -0.57 18.23 -9.42
C THR A 101 -1.70 18.56 -8.44
N GLU A 102 -2.52 19.57 -8.75
CA GLU A 102 -3.73 19.88 -7.97
C GLU A 102 -4.67 18.68 -7.85
N ALA A 103 -4.73 17.87 -8.89
CA ALA A 103 -5.55 16.67 -8.87
C ALA A 103 -4.93 15.59 -7.95
N ASP A 104 -3.60 15.53 -7.74
CA ASP A 104 -3.01 14.65 -6.72
C ASP A 104 -3.47 15.09 -5.33
N ALA A 105 -3.52 16.40 -5.08
CA ALA A 105 -4.00 16.93 -3.81
C ALA A 105 -5.49 16.57 -3.58
N ALA A 106 -6.33 16.65 -4.61
CA ALA A 106 -7.73 16.24 -4.51
C ALA A 106 -7.90 14.73 -4.24
N ASP A 107 -7.11 13.88 -4.90
CA ASP A 107 -7.09 12.44 -4.65
C ASP A 107 -6.62 12.14 -3.21
N PHE A 108 -5.50 12.74 -2.81
CA PHE A 108 -4.95 12.61 -1.46
C PHE A 108 -5.99 13.00 -0.40
N GLN A 109 -6.67 14.15 -0.55
CA GLN A 109 -7.69 14.55 0.42
C GLN A 109 -8.80 13.51 0.61
N ARG A 110 -9.16 12.79 -0.46
CA ARG A 110 -10.19 11.74 -0.42
C ARG A 110 -9.74 10.46 0.27
N HIS A 111 -8.46 10.08 0.16
CA HIS A 111 -7.98 8.77 0.60
C HIS A 111 -6.72 8.79 1.49
N GLN A 112 -6.29 9.94 2.01
CA GLN A 112 -5.07 10.11 2.83
C GLN A 112 -4.99 9.21 4.07
N ALA A 113 -6.13 8.72 4.55
CA ALA A 113 -6.22 7.81 5.69
C ALA A 113 -6.85 6.45 5.31
N GLN A 114 -6.89 6.12 4.02
CA GLN A 114 -7.32 4.82 3.54
C GLN A 114 -6.23 3.79 3.88
N LEU A 115 -6.57 2.79 4.71
CA LEU A 115 -5.62 1.75 5.08
C LEU A 115 -5.44 0.72 3.96
N THR A 116 -4.26 0.10 3.97
CA THR A 116 -3.91 -1.00 3.06
C THR A 116 -4.33 -2.34 3.64
N GLY A 117 -4.72 -3.29 2.80
CA GLY A 117 -4.85 -4.69 3.19
C GLY A 117 -4.33 -5.66 2.14
N GLN A 118 -3.95 -6.85 2.60
CA GLN A 118 -3.61 -8.00 1.77
C GLN A 118 -4.62 -9.12 2.00
N PHE A 119 -5.08 -9.72 0.91
CA PHE A 119 -6.06 -10.80 0.94
C PHE A 119 -5.56 -11.96 0.10
N LEU A 120 -5.75 -13.19 0.59
CA LEU A 120 -5.57 -14.38 -0.23
C LEU A 120 -6.95 -14.93 -0.59
N VAL A 121 -7.23 -14.94 -1.90
CA VAL A 121 -8.51 -15.38 -2.46
C VAL A 121 -8.28 -16.71 -3.17
N ASP A 122 -9.09 -17.72 -2.85
CA ASP A 122 -9.00 -19.04 -3.48
C ASP A 122 -9.64 -19.08 -4.88
N GLY A 123 -9.49 -20.21 -5.58
CA GLY A 123 -10.06 -20.41 -6.92
C GLY A 123 -11.60 -20.38 -6.99
N LYS A 124 -12.29 -20.35 -5.85
CA LYS A 124 -13.75 -20.19 -5.75
C LYS A 124 -14.15 -18.74 -5.42
N GLY A 125 -13.19 -17.82 -5.34
CA GLY A 125 -13.44 -16.42 -4.99
C GLY A 125 -13.62 -16.19 -3.49
N ILE A 126 -13.23 -17.14 -2.63
CA ILE A 126 -13.38 -17.00 -1.17
C ILE A 126 -12.10 -16.44 -0.58
N VAL A 127 -12.23 -15.39 0.25
CA VAL A 127 -11.13 -14.88 1.06
C VAL A 127 -10.80 -15.92 2.13
N ARG A 128 -9.61 -16.52 2.03
CA ARG A 128 -9.10 -17.54 2.98
C ARG A 128 -8.19 -16.95 4.04
N TRP A 129 -7.61 -15.79 3.77
CA TRP A 129 -6.76 -15.09 4.70
C TRP A 129 -6.78 -13.58 4.42
N THR A 130 -6.60 -12.79 5.47
CA THR A 130 -6.58 -11.34 5.42
C THR A 130 -5.52 -10.78 6.37
N ASN A 131 -4.86 -9.71 5.96
CA ASN A 131 -4.12 -8.79 6.81
C ASN A 131 -4.57 -7.38 6.49
N ILE A 132 -5.03 -6.63 7.49
CA ILE A 132 -5.39 -5.22 7.34
C ILE A 132 -4.44 -4.40 8.21
N GLU A 133 -3.86 -3.37 7.62
CA GLU A 133 -2.99 -2.41 8.30
C GLU A 133 -3.69 -1.84 9.55
N CYS A 134 -2.92 -1.61 10.61
CA CYS A 134 -3.41 -1.16 11.92
C CYS A 134 -4.42 -2.09 12.65
N GLN A 135 -4.92 -3.17 12.04
CA GLN A 135 -5.96 -3.99 12.66
C GLN A 135 -5.49 -4.69 13.94
N ARG A 136 -4.23 -5.16 13.96
CA ARG A 136 -3.65 -5.86 15.12
C ARG A 136 -3.00 -4.90 16.12
N ASP A 137 -2.24 -3.94 15.62
CA ASP A 137 -1.29 -3.14 16.41
C ASP A 137 -1.71 -1.66 16.53
N GLY A 138 -2.91 -1.30 16.07
CA GLY A 138 -3.38 0.10 16.02
C GLY A 138 -2.46 0.98 15.19
N LEU A 139 -2.26 2.24 15.60
CA LEU A 139 -1.37 3.18 14.90
C LEU A 139 0.08 2.70 14.83
N ALA A 140 0.52 1.83 15.74
CA ALA A 140 1.86 1.23 15.68
C ALA A 140 2.01 0.22 14.52
N GLY A 141 0.91 -0.13 13.84
CA GLY A 141 0.86 -0.99 12.66
C GLY A 141 0.92 -0.25 11.32
N ILE A 142 1.05 1.08 11.30
CA ILE A 142 1.20 1.84 10.05
C ILE A 142 2.48 1.41 9.32
N ASP A 143 2.38 1.22 8.01
CA ASP A 143 3.44 0.75 7.10
C ASP A 143 4.07 -0.60 7.50
N LYS A 144 3.38 -1.36 8.37
CA LYS A 144 3.80 -2.72 8.74
C LYS A 144 2.98 -3.74 7.96
N PHE A 145 3.66 -4.37 7.00
CA PHE A 145 3.09 -5.38 6.14
C PHE A 145 3.78 -6.73 6.34
N PRO A 146 3.05 -7.84 6.08
CA PRO A 146 3.63 -9.16 6.05
C PRO A 146 4.86 -9.21 5.14
N THR A 147 5.86 -9.94 5.60
CA THR A 147 7.07 -10.25 4.84
C THR A 147 6.75 -11.19 3.68
N ASP A 148 7.66 -11.26 2.71
CA ASP A 148 7.55 -12.21 1.61
C ASP A 148 7.44 -13.66 2.11
N GLU A 149 8.15 -14.00 3.19
CA GLU A 149 8.13 -15.34 3.79
C GLU A 149 6.77 -15.63 4.43
N GLU A 150 6.21 -14.71 5.20
CA GLU A 150 4.87 -14.86 5.79
C GLU A 150 3.80 -15.07 4.72
N LEU A 151 3.83 -14.26 3.64
CA LEU A 151 2.87 -14.40 2.53
C LEU A 151 3.01 -15.74 1.80
N LEU A 152 4.25 -16.21 1.59
CA LEU A 152 4.51 -17.52 0.97
C LEU A 152 4.04 -18.67 1.85
N THR A 153 4.28 -18.61 3.16
CA THR A 153 3.82 -19.64 4.11
C THR A 153 2.30 -19.72 4.15
N VAL A 154 1.62 -18.57 4.18
CA VAL A 154 0.15 -18.50 4.10
C VAL A 154 -0.35 -19.11 2.79
N ALA A 155 0.25 -18.73 1.66
CA ALA A 155 -0.11 -19.27 0.35
C ALA A 155 0.03 -20.80 0.29
N GLN A 156 1.15 -21.35 0.77
CA GLN A 156 1.40 -22.78 0.77
C GLN A 156 0.40 -23.56 1.64
N THR A 157 0.05 -23.01 2.81
CA THR A 157 -0.89 -23.63 3.74
C THR A 157 -2.31 -23.69 3.17
N LEU A 158 -2.68 -22.74 2.31
CA LEU A 158 -4.01 -22.64 1.72
C LEU A 158 -4.14 -23.28 0.33
N LEU A 159 -3.01 -23.61 -0.32
CA LEU A 159 -2.95 -24.34 -1.58
C LEU A 159 -2.76 -25.85 -1.40
N GLY A 160 -2.23 -26.30 -0.25
CA GLY A 160 -2.12 -27.70 0.14
C GLY A 160 -3.45 -28.29 0.61
#